data_AF-A0A2E6W8P1-F1
#
_entry.id   AF-A0A2E6W8P1-F1
#
_cell.length_a   1.000
_cell.length_b   1.000
_cell.length_c   1.000
_cell.angle_alpha   90.00
_cell.angle_beta   90.00
_cell.angle_gamma   90.00
#
_symmetry.space_group_name_H-M   'P 1'
#
loop_
_entity.id
_entity.type
_entity.pdbx_description
1 polymer ?
#
loop_
_entity_poly.entity_id
_entity_poly.type
_entity_poly.pdbx_seq_one_letter_code
_entity_poly.pdbx_strand_id
1 'polypeptide(L)'
;MIKKQLLEFAIKNWKAILIVLLCLVVAMKSRYDYNLMQKAYETQNESHQAQIEGLKEIHKQEIREKQLLMESHLESIAVIEEDYEDALDMIDQLRVDKKGEYKNKFNQDREQLIKDIEQKFGIEYVP
;
A
#
# COMPACT_ATOMS: atom_id res chain seq x y z
N MET A 1 -71.94 -38.14 19.93
CA MET A 1 -72.21 -37.12 20.97
C MET A 1 -71.13 -36.04 21.04
N ILE A 2 -69.85 -36.41 21.13
CA ILE A 2 -68.70 -35.48 21.27
C ILE A 2 -68.68 -34.37 20.21
N LYS A 3 -68.94 -34.72 18.93
CA LYS A 3 -68.97 -33.74 17.82
C LYS A 3 -70.10 -32.70 17.95
N LYS A 4 -71.28 -33.07 18.47
CA LYS A 4 -72.41 -32.13 18.66
C LYS A 4 -72.13 -31.17 19.82
N GLN A 5 -71.59 -31.69 20.92
CA GLN A 5 -71.23 -30.87 22.09
C GLN A 5 -70.09 -29.89 21.79
N LEU A 6 -69.09 -30.31 20.99
CA LEU A 6 -68.05 -29.42 20.49
C LEU A 6 -68.59 -28.29 19.60
N LEU A 7 -69.57 -28.61 18.75
CA LEU A 7 -70.17 -27.63 17.83
C LEU A 7 -70.99 -26.58 18.59
N GLU A 8 -71.79 -27.00 19.57
CA GLU A 8 -72.54 -26.10 20.45
C GLU A 8 -71.61 -25.22 21.29
N PHE A 9 -70.51 -25.80 21.80
CA PHE A 9 -69.51 -25.05 22.55
C PHE A 9 -68.78 -24.01 21.68
N ALA A 10 -68.42 -24.38 20.44
CA ALA A 10 -67.76 -23.51 19.49
C ALA A 10 -68.65 -22.34 19.07
N ILE A 11 -69.94 -22.58 18.85
CA ILE A 11 -70.90 -21.52 18.51
C ILE A 11 -71.15 -20.60 19.71
N LYS A 12 -71.25 -21.16 20.92
CA LYS A 12 -71.46 -20.37 22.15
C LYS A 12 -70.26 -19.50 22.51
N ASN A 13 -69.04 -19.96 22.25
CA ASN A 13 -67.79 -19.29 22.63
C ASN A 13 -66.94 -18.83 21.43
N TRP A 14 -67.55 -18.61 20.27
CA TRP A 14 -66.83 -18.33 19.02
C TRP A 14 -65.87 -17.12 19.12
N LYS A 15 -66.25 -16.09 19.89
CA LYS A 15 -65.40 -14.91 20.14
C LYS A 15 -64.11 -15.27 20.90
N ALA A 16 -64.19 -16.16 21.89
CA ALA A 16 -63.02 -16.59 22.65
C ALA A 16 -62.07 -17.43 21.79
N ILE A 17 -62.61 -18.31 20.94
CA ILE A 17 -61.82 -19.10 19.98
C ILE A 17 -61.10 -18.17 18.99
N LEU A 18 -61.79 -17.14 18.50
CA LEU A 18 -61.22 -16.15 17.59
C LEU A 18 -60.08 -15.36 18.25
N ILE A 19 -60.24 -14.94 19.51
CA ILE A 19 -59.19 -14.26 20.27
C ILE A 19 -57.96 -15.16 20.43
N VAL A 20 -58.15 -16.43 20.84
CA VAL A 20 -57.05 -17.39 20.99
C VAL A 20 -56.33 -17.61 19.67
N LEU A 21 -57.06 -17.73 18.56
CA LEU A 21 -56.48 -17.89 17.23
C LEU A 21 -55.67 -16.66 16.81
N LEU A 22 -56.18 -15.46 17.06
CA LEU A 22 -55.45 -14.21 16.81
C LEU A 22 -54.18 -14.13 17.66
N CYS A 23 -54.24 -14.48 18.95
CA CYS A 23 -53.05 -14.53 19.80
C CYS A 23 -52.01 -15.53 19.27
N LEU A 24 -52.46 -16.69 18.76
CA LEU A 24 -51.58 -17.71 18.17
C LEU A 24 -50.89 -17.19 16.90
N VAL A 25 -51.64 -16.50 16.03
CA VAL A 25 -51.10 -15.87 14.81
C VAL A 25 -50.08 -14.78 15.17
N VAL A 26 -50.40 -13.90 16.13
CA VAL A 26 -49.47 -12.85 16.58
C VAL A 26 -48.21 -13.48 17.17
N ALA A 27 -48.33 -14.48 18.04
CA ALA A 27 -47.17 -15.16 18.63
C ALA A 27 -46.29 -15.82 17.56
N MET A 28 -46.89 -16.45 16.55
CA MET A 28 -46.16 -17.07 15.45
C MET A 28 -45.48 -16.02 14.57
N LYS A 29 -46.17 -14.92 14.23
CA LYS A 29 -45.60 -13.81 13.47
C LYS A 29 -44.44 -13.16 14.24
N SER A 30 -44.61 -12.87 15.53
CA SER A 30 -43.56 -12.30 16.36
C SER A 30 -42.31 -13.18 16.36
N ARG A 31 -42.45 -14.50 16.55
CA ARG A 31 -41.30 -15.42 16.46
C ARG A 31 -40.62 -15.38 15.10
N TYR A 32 -41.38 -15.33 14.02
CA TYR A 32 -40.83 -15.23 12.68
C TYR A 32 -40.07 -13.91 12.47
N ASP A 33 -40.66 -12.78 12.87
CA ASP A 33 -40.07 -11.45 12.73
C ASP A 33 -38.79 -11.33 13.57
N TYR A 34 -38.77 -11.89 14.79
CA TYR A 34 -37.57 -11.95 15.63
C TYR A 34 -36.46 -12.78 14.98
N ASN A 35 -36.78 -13.96 14.43
CA ASN A 35 -35.79 -14.80 13.76
C ASN A 35 -35.22 -14.12 12.51
N LEU A 36 -36.06 -13.41 11.75
CA LEU A 36 -35.62 -12.64 10.59
C LEU A 36 -34.68 -11.51 10.99
N MET A 37 -35.04 -10.77 12.04
CA MET A 37 -34.23 -9.68 12.58
C MET A 37 -32.87 -10.22 13.05
N GLN A 38 -32.85 -11.30 13.83
CA GLN A 38 -31.61 -11.95 14.29
C GLN A 38 -30.71 -12.33 13.11
N LYS A 39 -31.26 -13.01 12.09
CA LYS A 39 -30.50 -13.37 10.89
C LYS A 39 -29.94 -12.16 10.15
N ALA A 40 -30.71 -11.07 10.07
CA ALA A 40 -30.24 -9.84 9.45
C ALA A 40 -29.06 -9.24 10.22
N TYR A 41 -29.11 -9.22 11.55
CA TYR A 41 -27.99 -8.78 12.38
C TYR A 41 -26.77 -9.68 12.25
N GLU A 42 -26.95 -10.99 12.27
CA GLU A 42 -25.85 -11.96 12.09
C GLU A 42 -25.18 -11.75 10.72
N THR A 43 -25.96 -11.67 9.65
CA THR A 43 -25.46 -11.42 8.28
C THR A 43 -24.73 -10.08 8.19
N GLN A 44 -25.27 -9.03 8.82
CA GLN A 44 -24.63 -7.73 8.86
C GLN A 44 -23.29 -7.79 9.58
N ASN A 45 -23.22 -8.48 10.72
CA ASN A 45 -22.01 -8.60 11.52
C ASN A 45 -20.94 -9.42 10.78
N GLU A 46 -21.33 -10.53 10.16
CA GLU A 46 -20.45 -11.33 9.29
C GLU A 46 -19.91 -10.50 8.11
N SER A 47 -20.78 -9.73 7.45
CA SER A 47 -20.38 -8.82 6.38
C SER A 47 -19.39 -7.76 6.85
N HIS A 48 -19.62 -7.13 8.01
CA HIS A 48 -18.69 -6.14 8.56
C HIS A 48 -17.36 -6.77 8.95
N GLN A 49 -17.38 -7.96 9.53
CA GLN A 49 -16.15 -8.69 9.85
C GLN A 49 -15.37 -9.05 8.59
N ALA A 50 -16.04 -9.49 7.53
CA ALA A 50 -15.41 -9.76 6.23
C ALA A 50 -14.80 -8.49 5.61
N GLN A 51 -15.49 -7.34 5.71
CA GLN A 51 -14.95 -6.07 5.23
C GLN A 51 -13.72 -5.62 6.01
N ILE A 52 -13.72 -5.77 7.34
CA ILE A 52 -12.57 -5.44 8.19
C ILE A 52 -11.38 -6.33 7.84
N GLU A 53 -11.61 -7.64 7.70
CA GLU A 53 -10.53 -8.58 7.34
C GLU A 53 -9.98 -8.30 5.94
N GLY A 54 -10.85 -8.01 4.97
CA GLY A 54 -10.43 -7.59 3.63
C GLY A 54 -9.58 -6.31 3.66
N LEU A 55 -10.01 -5.30 4.42
CA LEU A 55 -9.25 -4.06 4.57
C LEU A 55 -7.88 -4.29 5.23
N LYS A 56 -7.83 -5.17 6.24
CA LYS A 56 -6.59 -5.53 6.93
C LYS A 56 -5.58 -6.21 6.00
N GLU A 57 -6.05 -7.12 5.14
CA GLU A 57 -5.15 -7.77 4.17
C GLU A 57 -4.66 -6.79 3.11
N ILE A 58 -5.54 -5.92 2.58
CA ILE A 58 -5.14 -4.84 1.65
C ILE A 58 -4.07 -3.95 2.29
N HIS A 59 -4.28 -3.52 3.53
CA HIS A 59 -3.32 -2.68 4.24
C HIS A 59 -1.97 -3.37 4.45
N LYS A 60 -1.99 -4.67 4.78
CA LYS A 60 -0.77 -5.49 4.92
C LYS A 60 -0.04 -5.65 3.59
N GLN A 61 -0.75 -5.77 2.48
CA GLN A 61 -0.15 -5.79 1.15
C GLN A 61 0.47 -4.43 0.81
N GLU A 62 -0.26 -3.34 1.03
CA GLU A 62 0.22 -1.98 0.78
C GLU A 62 1.50 -1.66 1.57
N ILE A 63 1.57 -2.07 2.85
CA ILE A 63 2.79 -1.92 3.66
C ILE A 63 3.97 -2.67 3.02
N ARG A 64 3.76 -3.90 2.56
CA ARG A 64 4.82 -4.70 1.92
C ARG A 64 5.29 -4.05 0.63
N GLU A 65 4.37 -3.59 -0.22
CA GLU A 65 4.71 -2.89 -1.46
C GLU A 65 5.49 -1.60 -1.19
N LYS A 66 5.09 -0.81 -0.18
CA LYS A 66 5.83 0.39 0.24
C LYS A 66 7.22 0.07 0.76
N GLN A 67 7.39 -1.02 1.50
CA GLN A 67 8.70 -1.45 1.99
C GLN A 67 9.63 -1.83 0.83
N LEU A 68 9.14 -2.62 -0.13
CA LEU A 68 9.92 -3.00 -1.32
C LEU A 68 10.31 -1.78 -2.15
N LEU A 69 9.39 -0.84 -2.34
CA LEU A 69 9.67 0.40 -3.06
C LEU A 69 10.73 1.25 -2.34
N MET A 70 10.65 1.34 -1.01
CA MET A 70 11.64 2.04 -0.20
C MET A 70 13.02 1.40 -0.32
N GLU A 71 13.10 0.07 -0.23
CA GLU A 71 14.34 -0.69 -0.35
C GLU A 71 14.99 -0.47 -1.73
N SER A 72 14.21 -0.61 -2.81
CA SER A 72 14.69 -0.35 -4.17
C SER A 72 15.16 1.10 -4.37
N HIS A 73 14.47 2.07 -3.77
CA HIS A 73 14.92 3.47 -3.81
C HIS A 73 16.22 3.70 -3.06
N LEU A 74 16.38 3.09 -1.89
CA LEU A 74 17.63 3.19 -1.12
C LEU A 74 18.80 2.54 -1.87
N GLU A 75 18.58 1.39 -2.49
CA GLU A 75 19.57 0.75 -3.36
C GLU A 75 19.95 1.64 -4.54
N SER A 76 18.96 2.25 -5.19
CA SER A 76 19.21 3.18 -6.31
C SER A 76 20.03 4.40 -5.88
N ILE A 77 19.77 4.94 -4.68
CA ILE A 77 20.56 6.05 -4.13
C ILE A 77 21.99 5.60 -3.85
N ALA A 78 22.17 4.43 -3.23
CA ALA A 78 23.50 3.90 -2.93
C ALA A 78 24.35 3.71 -4.20
N VAL A 79 23.77 3.20 -5.28
CA VAL A 79 24.45 3.07 -6.58
C VAL A 79 24.86 4.45 -7.14
N ILE A 80 23.99 5.45 -7.05
CA ILE A 80 24.31 6.81 -7.50
C ILE A 80 25.45 7.42 -6.66
N GLU A 81 25.45 7.19 -5.35
CA GLU A 81 26.51 7.65 -4.46
C GLU A 81 27.85 6.98 -4.79
N GLU A 82 27.85 5.66 -5.03
CA GLU A 82 29.03 4.91 -5.46
C GLU A 82 29.58 5.43 -6.80
N ASP A 83 28.72 5.56 -7.83
CA ASP A 83 29.10 6.11 -9.13
C ASP A 83 29.69 7.52 -9.02
N TYR A 84 29.16 8.33 -8.10
CA TYR A 84 29.64 9.68 -7.84
C TYR A 84 31.02 9.70 -7.18
N GLU A 85 31.24 8.84 -6.17
CA GLU A 85 32.54 8.69 -5.52
C GLU A 85 33.61 8.20 -6.51
N ASP A 86 33.28 7.18 -7.31
CA ASP A 86 34.17 6.67 -8.36
C ASP A 86 34.54 7.75 -9.37
N ALA A 87 33.57 8.58 -9.79
CA ALA A 87 33.82 9.68 -10.70
C ALA A 87 34.76 10.74 -10.08
N LEU A 88 34.62 11.04 -8.79
CA LEU A 88 35.53 11.95 -8.08
C LEU A 88 36.96 11.41 -8.03
N ASP A 89 37.11 10.13 -7.71
CA ASP A 89 38.41 9.46 -7.66
C ASP A 89 39.09 9.44 -9.03
N MET A 90 38.33 9.18 -10.10
CA MET A 90 38.85 9.28 -11.48
C MET A 90 39.32 10.70 -11.82
N ILE A 91 38.57 11.73 -11.41
CA ILE A 91 38.96 13.13 -11.65
C ILE A 91 40.26 13.47 -10.91
N ASP A 92 40.42 12.99 -9.68
CA ASP A 92 41.63 13.25 -8.91
C ASP A 92 42.84 12.49 -9.47
N GLN A 93 42.68 11.24 -9.91
CA GLN A 93 43.73 10.51 -10.64
C GLN A 93 44.15 11.26 -11.91
N LEU A 94 43.19 11.67 -12.74
CA LEU A 94 43.46 12.45 -13.96
C LEU A 94 44.20 13.76 -13.65
N ARG A 95 43.86 14.42 -12.53
CA ARG A 95 44.53 15.65 -12.09
C ARG A 95 45.98 15.38 -11.71
N VAL A 96 46.24 14.31 -10.96
CA VAL A 96 47.59 13.90 -10.55
C VAL A 96 48.45 13.54 -11.78
N ASP A 97 47.90 12.74 -12.70
CA ASP A 97 48.58 12.33 -13.92
C ASP A 97 48.94 13.52 -14.80
N LYS A 98 47.99 14.42 -15.04
CA LYS A 98 48.22 15.65 -15.81
C LYS A 98 49.27 16.55 -15.17
N LYS A 99 49.26 16.68 -13.83
CA LYS A 99 50.30 17.42 -13.11
C LYS A 99 51.68 16.79 -13.28
N GLY A 100 51.76 15.46 -13.26
CA GLY A 100 52.98 14.70 -13.55
C GLY A 100 53.49 14.92 -14.97
N GLU A 101 52.61 14.80 -15.97
CA GLU A 101 52.93 15.08 -17.38
C GLU A 101 53.50 16.49 -17.56
N TYR A 102 52.83 17.52 -17.01
CA TYR A 102 53.29 18.90 -17.13
C TYR A 102 54.63 19.13 -16.42
N LYS A 103 54.87 18.50 -15.27
CA LYS A 103 56.17 18.58 -14.56
C LYS A 103 57.29 17.92 -15.38
N ASN A 104 57.02 16.78 -16.01
CA ASN A 104 57.99 16.10 -16.86
C ASN A 104 58.31 16.94 -18.10
N LYS A 105 57.29 17.46 -18.80
CA LYS A 105 57.47 18.39 -19.92
C LYS A 105 58.25 19.63 -19.51
N PHE A 106 58.00 20.22 -18.33
CA PHE A 106 58.77 21.36 -17.84
C PHE A 106 60.28 21.06 -17.72
N ASN A 107 60.64 19.86 -17.25
CA ASN A 107 62.04 19.47 -17.01
C ASN A 107 62.76 18.97 -18.27
N GLN A 108 62.04 18.33 -19.20
CA GLN A 108 62.63 17.61 -20.34
C GLN A 108 62.32 18.25 -21.70
N ASP A 109 61.19 18.93 -21.85
CA ASP A 109 60.72 19.50 -23.12
C ASP A 109 59.88 20.78 -22.92
N ARG A 110 60.59 21.86 -22.62
CA ARG A 110 60.00 23.13 -22.16
C ARG A 110 59.26 23.88 -23.26
N GLU A 111 59.71 23.74 -24.52
CA GLU A 111 59.03 24.34 -25.68
C GLU A 111 57.66 23.72 -25.94
N GLN A 112 57.55 22.40 -25.77
CA GLN A 112 56.28 21.70 -25.97
C GLN A 112 55.25 22.06 -24.89
N LEU A 113 55.71 22.31 -23.65
CA LEU A 113 54.85 22.82 -22.58
C LEU A 113 54.32 24.23 -22.86
N ILE A 114 55.16 25.11 -23.42
CA ILE A 114 54.76 26.48 -23.80
C ILE A 114 53.64 26.42 -24.84
N LYS A 115 53.81 25.65 -25.92
CA LYS A 115 52.77 25.49 -26.96
C LYS A 115 51.45 24.94 -26.41
N ASP A 116 51.51 23.95 -25.50
CA ASP A 116 50.32 23.40 -24.86
C ASP A 116 49.56 24.47 -24.04
N ILE A 117 50.28 25.36 -23.35
CA ILE A 117 49.71 26.46 -22.57
C ILE A 117 49.11 27.53 -23.49
N GLU A 118 49.84 27.93 -24.53
CA GLU A 118 49.38 28.93 -25.50
C GLU A 118 48.10 28.47 -26.21
N GLN A 119 48.05 27.21 -26.64
CA GLN A 119 46.87 26.65 -27.31
C GLN A 119 45.67 26.51 -26.36
N LYS A 120 45.91 26.10 -25.12
CA LYS A 120 44.82 25.82 -24.16
C LYS A 120 44.23 27.09 -23.55
N PHE A 121 45.04 28.12 -23.35
CA PHE A 121 44.62 29.37 -22.71
C PHE A 121 44.53 30.56 -23.68
N GLY A 122 44.92 30.40 -24.95
CA GLY A 122 44.84 31.45 -25.97
C GLY A 122 45.75 32.65 -25.70
N ILE A 123 46.86 32.41 -24.99
CA ILE A 123 47.84 33.42 -24.58
C ILE A 123 49.13 33.21 -25.36
N GLU A 124 49.87 34.28 -25.62
CA GLU A 124 51.16 34.23 -26.33
C GLU A 124 52.30 34.35 -25.32
N TYR A 125 53.29 33.46 -25.39
CA TYR A 125 54.42 33.45 -24.47
C TYR A 125 55.39 34.59 -24.80
N VAL A 126 55.55 35.51 -23.85
CA VAL A 126 56.53 36.60 -23.94
C VAL A 126 57.76 36.22 -23.11
N PRO A 127 58.96 36.14 -23.72
CA PRO A 127 60.19 35.66 -23.08
C PRO A 127 60.79 36.62 -22.04
#